data_AF-G3MFY8-F1
#
_entry.id   AF-G3MFY8-F1
#
_cell.length_a   1.000
_cell.length_b   1.000
_cell.length_c   1.000
_cell.angle_alpha   90.00
_cell.angle_beta   90.00
_cell.angle_gamma   90.00
#
_symmetry.space_group_name_H-M   'P 1'
#
loop_
_entity.id
_entity.type
_entity.pdbx_description
1 polymer ?
#
loop_
_entity_poly.entity_id
_entity_poly.type
_entity_poly.pdbx_seq_one_letter_code
_entity_poly.pdbx_strand_id
1 'polypeptide(L)'
;MAPKRNNMVPNGHFHKDWQRYVKTWFNQPMRKKRRHANRVKKARAIAPRPLKGSLRPVIRCPGFKYNTKQRLGKGFTLEELKAAGIDKRAARTIGISVDYRRRNKSVESLQQNVQRLKEYRSKLILFPLKGSKSEKTEASTDEQKLALQLKGVIMPLKKSTHYEKPRVPTEDDEELNKLLSGVTIAQGGVLPNIQAVLLPKRLRRNLKDWPFLHPATRPPLRRQPMYFRLVNEVRANMCCLNSSRER
;
A
#
# COMPACT_ATOMS: atom_id res chain seq x y z
N MET A 1 -2.41 -49.10 -2.50
CA MET A 1 -2.71 -49.88 -1.28
C MET A 1 -4.21 -49.93 -1.14
N ALA A 2 -4.78 -51.13 -0.99
CA ALA A 2 -6.19 -51.26 -0.67
C ALA A 2 -6.47 -50.60 0.70
N PRO A 3 -7.59 -49.87 0.86
CA PRO A 3 -7.95 -49.30 2.15
C PRO A 3 -8.12 -50.43 3.16
N LYS A 4 -7.38 -50.37 4.26
CA LYS A 4 -7.50 -51.31 5.37
C LYS A 4 -8.44 -50.69 6.41
N ARG A 5 -9.55 -51.38 6.74
CA ARG A 5 -10.55 -50.92 7.73
C ARG A 5 -11.08 -49.51 7.40
N ASN A 6 -11.61 -48.79 8.40
CA ASN A 6 -12.12 -47.43 8.27
C ASN A 6 -11.02 -46.38 8.50
N ASN A 7 -10.05 -46.32 7.58
CA ASN A 7 -8.99 -45.30 7.60
C ASN A 7 -9.36 -44.11 6.70
N MET A 8 -8.83 -42.93 7.02
CA MET A 8 -8.98 -41.73 6.19
C MET A 8 -8.46 -41.97 4.77
N VAL A 9 -9.24 -41.57 3.77
CA VAL A 9 -8.84 -41.69 2.36
C VAL A 9 -7.58 -40.86 2.12
N PRO A 10 -6.45 -41.47 1.71
CA PRO A 10 -5.21 -40.74 1.52
C PRO A 10 -5.29 -39.83 0.28
N ASN A 11 -5.04 -38.53 0.46
CA ASN A 11 -4.90 -37.56 -0.63
C ASN A 11 -3.44 -37.07 -0.76
N GLY A 12 -2.50 -38.02 -0.79
CA GLY A 12 -1.06 -37.75 -0.90
C GLY A 12 -0.68 -37.45 -2.35
N HIS A 13 -0.21 -36.22 -2.62
CA HIS A 13 0.13 -35.79 -3.99
C HIS A 13 1.57 -36.18 -4.38
N PHE A 14 1.91 -37.46 -4.25
CA PHE A 14 3.26 -38.00 -4.43
C PHE A 14 3.40 -38.82 -5.73
N HIS A 15 2.65 -38.46 -6.78
CA HIS A 15 2.53 -39.25 -8.02
C HIS A 15 3.38 -38.72 -9.20
N LYS A 16 4.24 -37.72 -8.96
CA LYS A 16 5.01 -37.02 -10.01
C LYS A 16 6.51 -36.99 -9.71
N ASP A 17 7.15 -38.17 -9.63
CA ASP A 17 8.59 -38.34 -9.36
C ASP A 17 9.15 -37.39 -8.29
N TRP A 18 8.37 -37.17 -7.23
CA TRP A 18 8.62 -36.12 -6.24
C TRP A 18 9.97 -36.27 -5.55
N GLN A 19 10.48 -37.51 -5.47
CA GLN A 19 11.77 -37.84 -4.88
C GLN A 19 12.94 -37.12 -5.58
N ARG A 20 12.84 -36.87 -6.90
CA ARG A 20 13.84 -36.09 -7.66
C ARG A 20 13.84 -34.60 -7.31
N TYR A 21 12.74 -34.09 -6.76
CA TYR A 21 12.54 -32.67 -6.46
C TYR A 21 12.60 -32.37 -4.95
N VAL A 22 13.14 -33.28 -4.15
CA VAL A 22 13.30 -33.10 -2.71
C VAL A 22 14.32 -32.01 -2.43
N LYS A 23 13.87 -30.89 -1.88
CA LYS A 23 14.74 -29.81 -1.40
C LYS A 23 15.07 -29.99 0.07
N THR A 24 16.31 -30.36 0.36
CA THR A 24 16.81 -30.45 1.74
C THR A 24 17.26 -29.07 2.27
N TRP A 25 17.28 -28.93 3.60
CA TRP A 25 17.60 -27.66 4.28
C TRP A 25 18.89 -27.73 5.12
N PHE A 26 19.78 -28.70 4.87
CA PHE A 26 21.05 -28.84 5.61
C PHE A 26 21.95 -27.60 5.54
N ASN A 27 21.85 -26.82 4.47
CA ASN A 27 22.60 -25.57 4.30
C ASN A 27 21.98 -24.36 5.03
N GLN A 28 20.86 -24.51 5.74
CA GLN A 28 20.18 -23.42 6.46
C GLN A 28 21.08 -22.67 7.46
N PRO A 29 21.85 -23.32 8.37
CA PRO A 29 22.74 -22.63 9.29
C PRO A 29 23.85 -21.86 8.57
N MET A 30 24.50 -22.47 7.57
CA MET A 30 25.53 -21.80 6.77
C MET A 30 24.97 -20.62 5.96
N ARG A 31 23.75 -20.74 5.40
CA ARG A 31 23.06 -19.62 4.77
C ARG A 31 22.75 -18.50 5.77
N LYS A 32 22.42 -18.81 7.03
CA LYS A 32 22.20 -17.82 8.10
C LYS A 32 23.49 -17.05 8.42
N LYS A 33 24.62 -17.76 8.61
CA LYS A 33 25.95 -17.15 8.85
C LYS A 33 26.37 -16.27 7.67
N ARG A 34 26.28 -16.77 6.44
CA ARG A 34 26.58 -16.01 5.21
C ARG A 34 25.75 -14.74 5.09
N ARG A 35 24.42 -14.81 5.32
CA ARG A 35 23.55 -13.63 5.32
C ARG A 35 23.91 -12.61 6.39
N HIS A 36 24.43 -13.05 7.54
CA HIS A 36 24.88 -12.16 8.60
C HIS A 36 26.20 -11.45 8.20
N ALA A 37 27.21 -12.20 7.75
CA ALA A 37 28.47 -11.64 7.28
C ALA A 37 28.26 -10.61 6.16
N ASN A 38 27.40 -10.90 5.18
CA ASN A 38 27.06 -9.94 4.13
C ASN A 38 26.38 -8.68 4.66
N ARG A 39 25.56 -8.79 5.71
CA ARG A 39 24.94 -7.62 6.37
C ARG A 39 25.97 -6.79 7.11
N VAL A 40 26.94 -7.41 7.78
CA VAL A 40 28.05 -6.71 8.46
C VAL A 40 28.95 -6.01 7.45
N LYS A 41 29.34 -6.70 6.36
CA LYS A 41 30.11 -6.11 5.26
C LYS A 41 29.39 -4.91 4.66
N LYS A 42 28.08 -5.04 4.39
CA LYS A 42 27.25 -3.94 3.90
C LYS A 42 27.19 -2.77 4.88
N ALA A 43 27.04 -3.03 6.18
CA ALA A 43 26.97 -1.99 7.21
C ALA A 43 28.24 -1.14 7.27
N ARG A 44 29.41 -1.78 7.24
CA ARG A 44 30.70 -1.10 7.20
C ARG A 44 30.86 -0.24 5.94
N ALA A 45 30.44 -0.75 4.79
CA ALA A 45 30.56 -0.03 3.50
C ALA A 45 29.70 1.23 3.37
N ILE A 46 28.56 1.31 4.09
CA ILE A 46 27.62 2.44 3.98
C ILE A 46 27.67 3.38 5.19
N ALA A 47 28.50 3.08 6.20
CA ALA A 47 28.59 3.91 7.40
C ALA A 47 28.93 5.36 7.02
N PRO A 48 28.25 6.38 7.60
CA PRO A 48 27.38 6.34 8.78
C PRO A 48 25.88 6.04 8.49
N ARG A 49 25.47 5.80 7.25
CA ARG A 49 24.05 5.64 6.88
C ARG A 49 23.40 4.40 7.54
N PRO A 50 22.08 4.47 7.84
CA PRO A 50 21.34 3.37 8.46
C PRO A 50 21.27 2.10 7.60
N LEU A 51 21.43 0.92 8.23
CA LEU A 51 21.59 -0.35 7.51
C LEU A 51 20.34 -0.85 6.79
N LYS A 52 19.14 -0.64 7.36
CA LYS A 52 17.88 -1.10 6.75
C LYS A 52 17.42 -0.27 5.55
N GLY A 53 18.23 0.71 5.13
CA GLY A 53 17.99 1.54 3.95
C GLY A 53 17.05 2.70 4.26
N SER A 54 16.27 3.08 3.26
CA SER A 54 15.44 4.30 3.30
C SER A 54 14.24 4.22 4.25
N LEU A 55 13.77 5.38 4.71
CA LEU A 55 12.51 5.54 5.42
C LEU A 55 11.33 5.09 4.55
N ARG A 56 10.40 4.34 5.15
CA ARG A 56 9.19 3.81 4.51
C ARG A 56 7.94 4.40 5.21
N PRO A 57 6.84 4.65 4.48
CA PRO A 57 5.61 5.21 5.06
C PRO A 57 4.83 4.16 5.86
N VAL A 58 3.90 4.62 6.68
CA VAL A 58 2.91 3.79 7.36
C VAL A 58 1.72 3.58 6.43
N ILE A 59 1.28 2.33 6.26
CA ILE A 59 0.14 1.97 5.41
C ILE A 59 -0.72 0.94 6.15
N ARG A 60 -2.05 1.05 6.00
CA ARG A 60 -3.03 0.05 6.45
C ARG A 60 -3.04 -1.18 5.53
N CYS A 61 -3.16 -2.38 6.10
CA CYS A 61 -3.27 -3.59 5.29
C CYS A 61 -4.64 -3.67 4.58
N PRO A 62 -4.71 -4.17 3.33
CA PRO A 62 -5.96 -4.30 2.60
C PRO A 62 -6.83 -5.46 3.13
N GLY A 63 -8.14 -5.36 2.91
CA GLY A 63 -9.13 -6.39 3.26
C GLY A 63 -9.74 -6.22 4.66
N PHE A 64 -10.97 -6.67 4.84
CA PHE A 64 -11.73 -6.52 6.10
C PHE A 64 -11.00 -7.14 7.29
N LYS A 65 -10.43 -8.35 7.12
CA LYS A 65 -9.69 -9.06 8.18
C LYS A 65 -8.44 -8.32 8.67
N TYR A 66 -7.84 -7.43 7.87
CA TYR A 66 -6.54 -6.83 8.16
C TYR A 66 -6.52 -5.31 8.19
N ASN A 67 -7.65 -4.64 7.94
CA ASN A 67 -7.75 -3.17 7.93
C ASN A 67 -7.31 -2.53 9.26
N THR A 68 -7.44 -3.24 10.39
CA THR A 68 -6.95 -2.79 11.71
C THR A 68 -5.43 -2.79 11.82
N LYS A 69 -4.72 -3.58 11.00
CA LYS A 69 -3.26 -3.73 11.05
C LYS A 69 -2.57 -2.70 10.16
N GLN A 70 -1.53 -2.07 10.71
CA GLN A 70 -0.61 -1.21 9.96
C GLN A 70 0.71 -1.93 9.67
N ARG A 71 1.35 -1.57 8.56
CA ARG A 71 2.66 -2.06 8.15
C ARG A 71 3.46 -0.98 7.43
N LEU A 72 4.75 -1.20 7.24
CA LEU A 72 5.57 -0.33 6.42
C LEU A 72 5.29 -0.55 4.93
N GLY A 73 5.05 0.54 4.21
CA GLY A 73 4.74 0.57 2.78
C GLY A 73 5.97 0.44 1.89
N LYS A 74 5.83 0.59 0.56
CA LYS A 74 6.98 0.61 -0.37
C LYS A 74 7.71 1.97 -0.34
N GLY A 75 6.97 3.06 -0.48
CA GLY A 75 7.48 4.43 -0.46
C GLY A 75 6.38 5.47 -0.35
N PHE A 76 6.80 6.70 -0.02
CA PHE A 76 5.94 7.87 0.12
C PHE A 76 5.36 8.28 -1.23
N THR A 77 4.13 8.76 -1.21
CA THR A 77 3.46 9.35 -2.38
C THR A 77 4.05 10.72 -2.68
N LEU A 78 3.81 11.21 -3.91
CA LEU A 78 4.18 12.57 -4.29
C LEU A 78 3.41 13.63 -3.49
N GLU A 79 2.15 13.35 -3.13
CA GLU A 79 1.30 14.24 -2.31
C GLU A 79 1.87 14.42 -0.90
N GLU A 80 2.26 13.32 -0.24
CA GLU A 80 2.88 13.34 1.09
C GLU A 80 4.21 14.12 1.07
N LEU A 81 5.02 13.93 0.02
CA LEU A 81 6.30 14.64 -0.13
C LEU A 81 6.10 16.14 -0.37
N LYS A 82 5.15 16.50 -1.24
CA LYS A 82 4.78 17.89 -1.52
C LYS A 82 4.28 18.58 -0.24
N ALA A 83 3.40 17.93 0.52
CA ALA A 83 2.89 18.45 1.78
C ALA A 83 3.98 18.58 2.87
N ALA A 84 5.04 17.76 2.81
CA ALA A 84 6.20 17.87 3.68
C ALA A 84 7.28 18.86 3.19
N GLY A 85 7.11 19.49 2.02
CA GLY A 85 8.10 20.39 1.43
C GLY A 85 9.39 19.69 0.98
N ILE A 86 9.28 18.44 0.52
CA ILE A 86 10.42 17.63 0.07
C ILE A 86 10.26 17.34 -1.42
N ASP A 87 11.27 17.69 -2.23
CA ASP A 87 11.30 17.32 -3.63
C ASP A 87 11.52 15.80 -3.82
N LYS A 88 10.86 15.22 -4.82
CA LYS A 88 10.90 13.77 -5.11
C LYS A 88 12.29 13.26 -5.47
N ARG A 89 13.15 14.10 -6.08
CA ARG A 89 14.53 13.72 -6.41
C ARG A 89 15.41 13.80 -5.17
N ALA A 90 15.32 14.92 -4.44
CA ALA A 90 16.04 15.13 -3.18
C ALA A 90 15.72 14.06 -2.13
N ALA A 91 14.46 13.63 -2.04
CA ALA A 91 14.00 12.59 -1.13
C ALA A 91 14.84 11.30 -1.24
N ARG A 92 15.13 10.83 -2.46
CA ARG A 92 15.88 9.59 -2.66
C ARG A 92 17.34 9.70 -2.22
N THR A 93 17.96 10.86 -2.41
CA THR A 93 19.33 11.15 -2.00
C THR A 93 19.48 11.13 -0.49
N ILE A 94 18.49 11.71 0.20
CA ILE A 94 18.44 11.83 1.67
C ILE A 94 18.09 10.49 2.36
N GLY A 95 17.57 9.52 1.62
CA GLY A 95 17.20 8.21 2.17
C GLY A 95 15.70 8.07 2.49
N ILE A 96 14.83 8.75 1.73
CA ILE A 96 13.38 8.57 1.77
C ILE A 96 12.96 7.76 0.53
N SER A 97 12.20 6.68 0.70
CA SER A 97 11.72 5.90 -0.44
C SER A 97 10.47 6.53 -1.07
N VAL A 98 10.40 6.57 -2.40
CA VAL A 98 9.29 7.19 -3.14
C VAL A 98 8.52 6.12 -3.93
N ASP A 99 7.19 6.17 -3.91
CA ASP A 99 6.31 5.31 -4.70
C ASP A 99 5.36 6.15 -5.54
N TYR A 100 5.63 6.19 -6.85
CA TYR A 100 4.87 6.97 -7.84
C TYR A 100 3.46 6.43 -8.10
N ARG A 101 3.16 5.19 -7.69
CA ARG A 101 1.91 4.51 -8.06
C ARG A 101 0.83 4.63 -7.00
N ARG A 102 1.21 4.86 -5.74
CA ARG A 102 0.26 4.94 -4.63
C ARG A 102 -0.41 6.31 -4.61
N ARG A 103 -1.71 6.33 -4.38
CA ARG A 103 -2.53 7.54 -4.18
C ARG A 103 -3.15 7.51 -2.78
N ASN A 104 -3.28 8.66 -2.13
CA ASN A 104 -3.95 8.74 -0.84
C ASN A 104 -5.45 8.89 -1.04
N LYS A 105 -6.22 8.19 -0.20
CA LYS A 105 -7.69 8.27 -0.20
C LYS A 105 -8.26 8.93 1.04
N SER A 106 -7.47 9.00 2.12
CA SER A 106 -7.86 9.58 3.40
C SER A 106 -6.86 10.63 3.87
N VAL A 107 -7.37 11.71 4.42
CA VAL A 107 -6.58 12.82 4.97
C VAL A 107 -5.74 12.37 6.16
N GLU A 108 -6.28 11.48 7.00
CA GLU A 108 -5.57 10.90 8.15
C GLU A 108 -4.26 10.21 7.73
N SER A 109 -4.30 9.40 6.67
CA SER A 109 -3.12 8.67 6.19
C SER A 109 -2.05 9.61 5.64
N LEU A 110 -2.49 10.68 4.96
CA LEU A 110 -1.63 11.74 4.48
C LEU A 110 -0.97 12.46 5.66
N GLN A 111 -1.74 12.92 6.65
CA GLN A 111 -1.24 13.62 7.83
C GLN A 111 -0.25 12.77 8.63
N GLN A 112 -0.57 11.50 8.89
CA GLN A 112 0.31 10.58 9.61
C GLN A 112 1.67 10.42 8.91
N ASN A 113 1.67 10.31 7.58
CA ASN A 113 2.90 10.14 6.81
C ASN A 113 3.68 11.46 6.63
N VAL A 114 2.99 12.60 6.52
CA VAL A 114 3.63 13.92 6.53
C VAL A 114 4.31 14.18 7.87
N GLN A 115 3.65 13.89 8.97
CA GLN A 115 4.23 13.99 10.31
C GLN A 115 5.47 13.09 10.44
N ARG A 116 5.36 11.84 9.96
CA ARG A 116 6.51 10.92 9.90
C ARG A 116 7.68 11.45 9.06
N LEU A 117 7.43 12.16 7.97
CA LEU A 117 8.48 12.79 7.16
C LEU A 117 9.15 13.95 7.91
N LYS A 118 8.36 14.79 8.59
CA LYS A 118 8.87 15.90 9.41
C LYS A 118 9.73 15.40 10.57
N GLU A 119 9.26 14.39 11.30
CA GLU A 119 10.02 13.73 12.37
C GLU A 119 11.30 13.06 11.88
N TYR A 120 11.30 12.51 10.67
CA TYR A 120 12.52 11.97 10.08
C TYR A 120 13.53 13.07 9.76
N ARG A 121 13.05 14.16 9.15
CA ARG A 121 13.88 15.29 8.76
C ARG A 121 14.53 15.97 9.96
N SER A 122 13.82 16.11 11.08
CA SER A 122 14.38 16.69 12.31
C SER A 122 15.46 15.82 12.97
N LYS A 123 15.43 14.50 12.73
CA LYS A 123 16.42 13.54 13.27
C LYS A 123 17.57 13.24 12.30
N LEU A 124 17.51 13.79 11.10
CA LEU A 124 18.48 13.51 10.05
C LEU A 124 19.70 14.42 10.22
N ILE A 125 20.87 13.80 10.34
CA ILE A 125 22.16 14.48 10.27
C ILE A 125 22.62 14.40 8.81
N LEU A 126 22.58 15.53 8.07
CA LEU A 126 22.99 15.59 6.68
C LEU A 126 24.44 16.06 6.58
N PHE A 127 25.33 15.19 6.11
CA PHE A 127 26.75 15.54 5.95
C PHE A 127 26.95 16.46 4.74
N PRO A 128 27.82 17.49 4.86
CA PRO A 128 28.18 18.34 3.73
C PRO A 128 28.91 17.53 2.66
N LEU A 129 28.63 17.82 1.38
CA LEU A 129 29.34 17.16 0.28
C LEU A 129 30.82 17.56 0.23
N LYS A 130 31.13 18.80 0.64
CA LYS A 130 32.47 19.34 0.73
C LYS A 130 32.74 19.75 2.17
N GLY A 131 33.73 19.15 2.82
CA GLY A 131 33.99 19.34 4.25
C GLY A 131 34.29 20.78 4.68
N SER A 132 34.68 21.67 3.76
CA SER A 132 34.98 23.08 4.05
C SER A 132 33.81 24.04 3.87
N LYS A 133 32.71 23.63 3.23
CA LYS A 133 31.56 24.48 2.94
C LYS A 133 30.29 23.77 3.35
N SER A 134 29.74 24.14 4.49
CA SER A 134 28.43 23.68 4.95
C SER A 134 27.34 24.68 4.58
N GLU A 135 26.26 24.20 3.98
CA GLU A 135 25.03 24.99 3.84
C GLU A 135 24.16 24.88 5.10
N LYS A 136 23.18 25.80 5.26
CA LYS A 136 22.30 25.88 6.44
C LYS A 136 21.50 24.60 6.75
N THR A 137 21.39 23.67 5.79
CA THR A 137 20.64 22.40 5.96
C THR A 137 21.56 21.24 6.34
N GLU A 138 22.87 21.47 6.40
CA GLU A 138 23.89 20.45 6.63
C GLU A 138 24.40 20.52 8.08
N ALA A 139 24.94 19.39 8.55
CA ALA A 139 25.35 19.19 9.92
C ALA A 139 26.65 19.93 10.25
N SER A 140 26.68 20.58 11.42
CA SER A 140 27.90 21.17 11.98
C SER A 140 28.91 20.08 12.34
N THR A 141 30.19 20.43 12.49
CA THR A 141 31.28 19.48 12.80
C THR A 141 31.01 18.67 14.07
N ASP A 142 30.32 19.25 15.06
CA ASP A 142 29.99 18.58 16.31
C ASP A 142 28.87 17.54 16.13
N GLU A 143 27.85 17.85 15.34
CA GLU A 143 26.78 16.90 14.99
C GLU A 143 27.31 15.73 14.15
N GLN A 144 28.30 15.98 13.29
CA GLN A 144 28.96 14.94 12.50
C GLN A 144 29.66 13.91 13.40
N LYS A 145 30.28 14.33 14.49
CA LYS A 145 30.94 13.43 15.46
C LYS A 145 29.93 12.60 16.26
N LEU A 146 28.73 13.12 16.49
CA LEU A 146 27.64 12.41 17.14
C LEU A 146 26.99 11.35 16.23
N ALA A 147 27.31 11.31 14.94
CA ALA A 147 26.67 10.43 13.98
C ALA A 147 27.01 8.95 14.25
N LEU A 148 26.05 8.23 14.82
CA LEU A 148 26.11 6.78 15.00
C LEU A 148 25.28 6.06 13.94
N GLN A 149 25.79 4.94 13.44
CA GLN A 149 25.05 4.11 12.51
C GLN A 149 23.88 3.41 13.22
N LEU A 150 22.65 3.80 12.86
CA LEU A 150 21.45 3.17 13.38
C LEU A 150 21.36 1.70 12.92
N LYS A 151 21.34 0.78 13.90
CA LYS A 151 21.11 -0.66 13.69
C LYS A 151 19.62 -0.95 13.84
N GLY A 152 18.89 -1.08 12.74
CA GLY A 152 17.47 -1.43 12.77
C GLY A 152 16.65 -0.73 11.70
N VAL A 153 15.34 -0.88 11.78
CA VAL A 153 14.39 -0.19 10.89
C VAL A 153 14.24 1.26 11.36
N ILE A 154 14.34 2.23 10.45
CA ILE A 154 14.15 3.65 10.76
C ILE A 154 12.72 3.87 11.24
N MET A 155 12.58 4.44 12.44
CA MET A 155 11.30 4.74 13.11
C MET A 155 10.32 3.57 13.03
N PRO A 156 10.57 2.48 13.79
CA PRO A 156 9.73 1.29 13.73
C PRO A 156 8.30 1.60 14.15
N LEU A 157 7.35 0.86 13.59
CA LEU A 157 5.93 0.98 13.97
C LEU A 157 5.75 0.45 15.39
N LYS A 158 5.28 1.32 16.28
CA LYS A 158 4.78 0.92 17.61
C LYS A 158 3.29 0.66 17.47
N LYS A 159 2.82 -0.46 18.01
CA LYS A 159 1.38 -0.72 18.12
C LYS A 159 0.85 0.16 19.25
N SER A 160 0.04 1.16 18.92
CA SER A 160 -0.72 1.92 19.90
C SER A 160 -2.11 1.32 20.03
N THR A 161 -2.49 0.95 21.24
CA THR A 161 -3.88 0.64 21.59
C THR A 161 -4.41 1.83 22.39
N HIS A 162 -5.49 2.43 21.88
CA HIS A 162 -6.22 3.45 22.63
C HIS A 162 -7.27 2.72 23.46
N TYR A 163 -7.20 2.90 24.78
CA TYR A 163 -8.24 2.44 25.69
C TYR A 163 -9.04 3.67 26.10
N GLU A 164 -10.31 3.69 25.72
CA GLU A 164 -11.23 4.70 26.21
C GLU A 164 -11.54 4.40 27.68
N LYS A 165 -11.53 5.45 28.50
CA LYS A 165 -11.94 5.31 29.90
C LYS A 165 -13.43 5.02 29.94
N PRO A 166 -13.91 4.22 30.91
CA PRO A 166 -15.34 4.05 31.13
C PRO A 166 -16.01 5.43 31.28
N ARG A 167 -17.08 5.66 30.54
CA ARG A 167 -17.89 6.88 30.57
C ARG A 167 -19.35 6.51 30.77
N VAL A 168 -20.12 7.40 31.39
CA VAL A 168 -21.58 7.25 31.46
C VAL A 168 -22.13 7.37 30.03
N PRO A 169 -23.03 6.46 29.58
CA PRO A 169 -23.71 6.60 28.30
C PRO A 169 -24.43 7.94 28.19
N THR A 170 -24.40 8.55 27.01
CA THR A 170 -25.19 9.75 26.73
C THR A 170 -26.58 9.36 26.26
N GLU A 171 -27.53 10.30 26.30
CA GLU A 171 -28.90 10.07 25.79
C GLU A 171 -28.88 9.57 24.33
N ASP A 172 -27.96 10.11 23.51
CA ASP A 172 -27.73 9.66 22.12
C ASP A 172 -27.36 8.16 22.01
N ASP A 173 -26.55 7.64 22.96
CA ASP A 173 -26.15 6.23 22.97
C ASP A 173 -27.37 5.33 23.27
N GLU A 174 -28.26 5.79 24.16
CA GLU A 174 -29.49 5.07 24.52
C GLU A 174 -30.52 5.06 23.38
N GLU A 175 -30.71 6.20 22.71
CA GLU A 175 -31.59 6.31 21.54
C GLU A 175 -31.10 5.41 20.40
N LEU A 176 -29.79 5.39 20.13
CA LEU A 176 -29.19 4.51 19.13
C LEU A 176 -29.40 3.03 19.48
N ASN A 177 -29.27 2.66 20.75
CA ASN A 177 -29.46 1.29 21.19
C ASN A 177 -30.92 0.84 21.03
N LYS A 178 -31.89 1.70 21.40
CA LYS A 178 -33.32 1.46 21.17
C LYS A 178 -33.63 1.28 19.68
N LEU A 179 -33.03 2.11 18.82
CA LEU A 179 -33.22 2.05 17.37
C LEU A 179 -32.64 0.78 16.72
N LEU A 180 -31.52 0.27 17.25
CA LEU A 180 -30.86 -0.94 16.73
C LEU A 180 -31.39 -2.25 17.33
N SER A 181 -32.21 -2.19 18.38
CA SER A 181 -32.75 -3.36 19.10
C SER A 181 -33.51 -4.37 18.21
N GLY A 182 -34.11 -3.90 17.11
CA GLY A 182 -34.87 -4.72 16.16
C GLY A 182 -34.17 -5.05 14.84
N VAL A 183 -32.93 -4.58 14.63
CA VAL A 183 -32.22 -4.77 13.35
C VAL A 183 -31.30 -5.97 13.43
N THR A 184 -31.62 -7.05 12.73
CA THR A 184 -30.68 -8.14 12.47
C THR A 184 -29.60 -7.67 11.49
N ILE A 185 -28.48 -7.19 12.02
CA ILE A 185 -27.30 -6.85 11.21
C ILE A 185 -26.72 -8.15 10.68
N ALA A 186 -27.16 -8.57 9.48
CA ALA A 186 -26.52 -9.66 8.74
C ALA A 186 -25.01 -9.39 8.68
N GLN A 187 -24.20 -10.45 8.82
CA GLN A 187 -22.75 -10.49 9.07
C GLN A 187 -21.86 -9.70 8.07
N GLY A 188 -22.05 -8.39 8.00
CA GLY A 188 -21.50 -7.52 6.96
C GLY A 188 -21.81 -6.03 7.12
N GLY A 189 -22.67 -5.63 8.08
CA GLY A 189 -22.73 -4.25 8.58
C GLY A 189 -23.19 -3.18 7.59
N VAL A 190 -23.81 -3.55 6.48
CA VAL A 190 -24.49 -2.58 5.61
C VAL A 190 -25.96 -2.59 5.99
N LEU A 191 -26.45 -1.50 6.58
CA LEU A 191 -27.88 -1.20 6.63
C LEU A 191 -28.34 -0.98 5.19
N PRO A 192 -29.11 -1.91 4.58
CA PRO A 192 -29.71 -1.61 3.30
C PRO A 192 -30.79 -0.56 3.56
N ASN A 193 -30.68 0.57 2.87
CA ASN A 193 -31.73 1.58 2.75
C ASN A 193 -32.03 2.36 4.06
N ILE A 194 -31.40 3.53 4.23
CA ILE A 194 -31.80 4.50 5.25
C ILE A 194 -33.26 4.89 4.95
N GLN A 195 -34.20 4.59 5.85
CA GLN A 195 -35.57 5.07 5.70
C GLN A 195 -35.57 6.60 5.68
N ALA A 196 -36.30 7.22 4.73
CA ALA A 196 -36.36 8.68 4.54
C ALA A 196 -36.82 9.46 5.80
N VAL A 197 -37.41 8.75 6.76
CA VAL A 197 -37.74 9.25 8.10
C VAL A 197 -36.51 9.75 8.86
N LEU A 198 -35.35 9.12 8.66
CA LEU A 198 -34.09 9.37 9.36
C LEU A 198 -33.27 10.55 8.80
N LEU A 199 -33.70 11.19 7.71
CA LEU A 199 -33.04 12.38 7.17
C LEU A 199 -33.57 13.68 7.82
N PRO A 200 -32.71 14.66 8.13
CA PRO A 200 -33.14 15.98 8.60
C PRO A 200 -34.15 16.58 7.62
N LYS A 201 -35.26 17.15 8.11
CA LYS A 201 -36.36 17.67 7.27
C LYS A 201 -35.88 18.63 6.16
N ARG A 202 -34.77 19.35 6.38
CA ARG A 202 -34.13 20.25 5.40
C ARG A 202 -33.58 19.54 4.16
N LEU A 203 -33.10 18.30 4.27
CA LEU A 203 -32.54 17.53 3.14
C LEU A 203 -33.63 16.89 2.25
N ARG A 204 -34.87 16.79 2.73
CA ARG A 204 -35.98 16.14 1.98
C ARG A 204 -36.38 16.90 0.72
N ARG A 205 -36.11 18.21 0.63
CA ARG A 205 -36.52 19.05 -0.50
C ARG A 205 -35.64 18.89 -1.76
N ASN A 206 -34.40 18.42 -1.63
CA ASN A 206 -33.42 18.44 -2.73
C ASN A 206 -33.05 17.02 -3.25
N LEU A 207 -33.86 16.01 -2.96
CA LEU A 207 -33.56 14.63 -3.38
C LEU A 207 -33.90 14.33 -4.85
N LYS A 208 -34.65 15.23 -5.53
CA LYS A 208 -35.00 15.09 -6.94
C LYS A 208 -33.80 15.37 -7.88
N ASP A 209 -32.81 16.12 -7.40
CA ASP A 209 -31.66 16.57 -8.19
C ASP A 209 -30.39 15.72 -7.97
N TRP A 210 -30.49 14.62 -7.20
CA TRP A 210 -29.35 13.76 -6.89
C TRP A 210 -29.07 12.77 -8.04
N PRO A 211 -27.87 12.76 -8.66
CA PRO A 211 -27.60 12.08 -9.92
C PRO A 211 -27.58 10.54 -9.85
N PHE A 212 -27.86 9.94 -8.68
CA PHE A 212 -27.86 8.50 -8.47
C PHE A 212 -29.26 7.85 -8.39
N LEU A 213 -30.34 8.65 -8.45
CA LEU A 213 -31.72 8.14 -8.28
C LEU A 213 -32.44 7.78 -9.58
N HIS A 214 -31.81 7.97 -10.75
CA HIS A 214 -32.37 7.48 -12.00
C HIS A 214 -31.68 6.16 -12.37
N PRO A 215 -32.41 5.04 -12.54
CA PRO A 215 -31.82 3.84 -13.09
C PRO A 215 -31.28 4.21 -14.47
N ALA A 216 -29.97 4.05 -14.67
CA ALA A 216 -29.38 4.18 -16.00
C ALA A 216 -30.15 3.24 -16.93
N THR A 217 -30.97 3.80 -17.82
CA THR A 217 -31.53 3.06 -18.96
C THR A 217 -30.34 2.53 -19.72
N ARG A 218 -30.06 1.23 -19.58
CA ARG A 218 -29.05 0.56 -20.41
C ARG A 218 -29.45 0.81 -21.87
N PRO A 219 -28.59 1.40 -22.71
CA PRO A 219 -28.89 1.46 -24.12
C PRO A 219 -29.09 0.03 -24.64
N PRO A 220 -30.07 -0.22 -25.53
CA PRO A 220 -30.33 -1.57 -26.02
C PRO A 220 -29.08 -2.12 -26.69
N LEU A 221 -28.75 -3.38 -26.36
CA LEU A 221 -27.69 -4.15 -26.99
C LEU A 221 -27.91 -4.11 -28.51
N ARG A 222 -27.05 -3.37 -29.23
CA ARG A 222 -26.96 -3.50 -30.70
C ARG A 222 -26.64 -4.96 -31.00
N ARG A 223 -27.62 -5.66 -31.58
CA ARG A 223 -27.41 -6.93 -32.27
C ARG A 223 -26.28 -6.72 -33.27
N GLN A 224 -25.12 -7.31 -33.03
CA GLN A 224 -24.11 -7.43 -34.08
C GLN A 224 -24.63 -8.42 -35.11
N PRO A 225 -24.64 -8.09 -36.41
CA PRO A 225 -24.94 -9.09 -37.42
C PRO A 225 -23.79 -10.10 -37.48
N MET A 226 -24.18 -11.37 -37.35
CA MET A 226 -23.37 -12.52 -37.71
C MET A 226 -22.96 -12.39 -39.18
N TYR A 227 -21.69 -12.10 -39.44
CA TYR A 227 -21.08 -12.40 -40.72
C TYR A 227 -19.85 -13.27 -40.50
N PHE A 228 -20.05 -14.56 -40.76
CA PHE A 228 -19.03 -15.51 -41.16
C PHE A 228 -18.25 -14.89 -42.33
N ARG A 229 -16.95 -14.70 -42.17
CA ARG A 229 -16.02 -14.58 -43.31
C ARG A 229 -14.91 -15.59 -43.13
N LEU A 230 -15.05 -16.67 -43.92
CA LEU A 230 -14.00 -17.61 -44.24
C LEU A 230 -12.78 -16.87 -44.80
N VAL A 231 -11.63 -17.32 -44.34
CA VAL A 231 -10.30 -16.97 -44.84
C VAL A 231 -10.08 -17.77 -46.12
N ASN A 232 -9.81 -17.10 -47.25
CA ASN A 232 -8.61 -17.32 -48.07
C ASN A 232 -8.69 -16.72 -49.49
N GLU A 233 -7.48 -16.39 -49.97
CA GLU A 233 -7.00 -16.32 -51.36
C GLU A 233 -7.06 -15.00 -52.18
N VAL A 234 -5.84 -14.47 -52.37
CA VAL A 234 -5.14 -14.36 -53.68
C VAL A 234 -5.19 -13.03 -54.44
N ARG A 235 -3.95 -12.50 -54.58
CA ARG A 235 -3.34 -11.75 -55.68
C ARG A 235 -3.64 -10.25 -55.90
N ALA A 236 -2.53 -9.53 -55.80
CA ALA A 236 -1.89 -8.76 -56.87
C ALA A 236 -2.01 -7.22 -56.83
N ASN A 237 -0.81 -6.62 -56.79
CA ASN A 237 -0.34 -5.41 -57.50
C ASN A 237 -1.10 -4.10 -57.27
N MET A 238 -0.51 -2.92 -57.10
CA MET A 238 0.83 -2.38 -57.32
C MET A 238 0.85 -1.07 -56.48
N CYS A 239 1.98 -0.69 -55.86
CA CYS A 239 2.84 0.43 -56.31
C CYS A 239 2.08 1.78 -56.41
N CYS A 240 2.51 2.93 -55.88
CA CYS A 240 3.79 3.40 -55.38
C CYS A 240 3.57 4.88 -54.91
N LEU A 241 4.54 5.43 -54.16
CA LEU A 241 4.87 6.86 -54.02
C LEU A 241 3.87 7.73 -53.22
N ASN A 242 4.24 8.45 -52.16
CA ASN A 242 5.28 9.47 -52.12
C ASN A 242 5.86 9.65 -50.71
N SER A 243 7.18 9.53 -50.62
CA SER A 243 8.04 10.08 -49.57
C SER A 243 8.97 11.07 -50.25
N SER A 244 9.18 12.23 -49.61
CA SER A 244 10.32 13.15 -49.79
C SER A 244 10.36 14.03 -51.04
N ARG A 245 10.16 15.36 -50.89
CA ARG A 245 11.22 16.40 -50.83
C ARG A 245 10.69 17.83 -51.06
N GLU A 246 11.57 18.78 -50.71
CA GLU A 246 11.57 20.26 -50.91
C GLU A 246 10.97 21.05 -49.73
N ARG A 247 11.70 21.93 -49.04
CA ARG A 247 12.93 22.70 -49.32
C ARG A 247 13.77 22.86 -48.04
#